data_AF-A0A1X4N6B1-F1
#
_entry.id   AF-A0A1X4N6B1-F1
#
_cell.length_a   1.000
_cell.length_b   1.000
_cell.length_c   1.000
_cell.angle_alpha   90.00
_cell.angle_beta   90.00
_cell.angle_gamma   90.00
#
_symmetry.space_group_name_H-M   'P 1'
#
loop_
_entity.id
_entity.type
_entity.pdbx_description
1 polymer ?
#
loop_
_entity_poly.entity_id
_entity_poly.type
_entity_poly.pdbx_seq_one_letter_code
_entity_poly.pdbx_strand_id
1 'polypeptide(L)' 'MPKLTETYAKKLPQAATGTQKHWDNEVKGLVLFVGKRAKTWYFQKDVGGQTRRILIGRYPTISASAARQTALGSG' A
#
# COMPACT_ATOMS: atom_id res chain seq x y z
N MET A 1 2.71 9.61 9.61
CA MET A 1 2.49 9.25 8.19
C MET A 1 1.10 9.71 7.79
N PRO A 2 0.84 10.10 6.53
CA PRO A 2 -0.50 10.53 6.11
C PRO A 2 -1.38 9.33 5.74
N LYS A 3 -2.69 9.55 5.77
CA LYS A 3 -3.70 8.63 5.21
C LYS A 3 -3.42 8.43 3.73
N LEU A 4 -3.40 7.19 3.27
CA LEU A 4 -3.21 6.92 1.85
C LEU A 4 -4.54 7.19 1.13
N THR A 5 -4.62 8.39 0.54
CA THR A 5 -5.75 8.82 -0.29
C THR A 5 -5.42 8.68 -1.76
N GLU A 6 -6.43 8.76 -2.61
CA GLU A 6 -6.26 8.74 -4.07
C GLU A 6 -5.35 9.89 -4.53
N THR A 7 -5.57 11.09 -4.01
CA THR A 7 -4.72 12.27 -4.28
C THR A 7 -3.27 12.04 -3.86
N TYR A 8 -3.06 11.42 -2.70
CA TYR A 8 -1.71 11.10 -2.24
C TYR A 8 -1.04 10.10 -3.18
N ALA A 9 -1.69 8.97 -3.46
CA ALA A 9 -1.19 7.94 -4.35
C ALA A 9 -0.89 8.48 -5.76
N LYS A 10 -1.76 9.34 -6.30
CA LYS A 10 -1.59 9.98 -7.61
C LYS A 10 -0.37 10.91 -7.66
N LYS A 11 -0.20 11.77 -6.65
CA LYS A 11 0.87 12.79 -6.60
C LYS A 11 2.27 12.22 -6.35
N LEU A 12 2.38 11.00 -5.83
CA LEU A 12 3.71 10.41 -5.60
C LEU A 12 4.47 10.25 -6.92
N PRO A 13 5.71 10.75 -7.03
CA PRO A 13 6.56 10.44 -8.18
C PRO A 13 6.92 8.94 -8.15
N GLN A 14 7.36 8.41 -9.29
CA GLN A 14 8.01 7.09 -9.28
C GLN A 14 9.33 7.19 -8.49
N ALA A 15 9.72 6.09 -7.85
CA ALA A 15 10.99 6.06 -7.11
C ALA A 15 12.17 6.13 -8.09
N ALA A 16 13.16 6.98 -7.78
CA ALA A 16 14.38 7.08 -8.59
C ALA A 16 15.20 5.77 -8.55
N THR A 17 15.28 5.13 -7.39
CA THR A 17 15.96 3.84 -7.17
C THR A 17 15.14 2.96 -6.23
N GLY A 18 15.29 1.64 -6.39
CA GLY A 18 14.64 0.66 -5.51
C GLY A 18 13.11 0.78 -5.43
N THR A 19 12.60 0.77 -4.20
CA THR A 19 11.16 0.90 -3.90
C THR A 19 10.97 1.72 -2.63
N GLN A 20 10.14 2.75 -2.70
CA GLN A 20 9.73 3.56 -1.57
C GLN A 20 8.44 3.00 -0.97
N LYS A 21 8.37 2.93 0.37
CA LYS A 21 7.21 2.42 1.09
C LYS A 21 6.47 3.58 1.74
N HIS A 22 5.18 3.70 1.44
CA HIS A 22 4.29 4.68 2.06
C HIS A 22 3.20 3.94 2.82
N TRP A 23 3.27 3.94 4.15
CA TRP A 23 2.30 3.31 5.03
C TRP A 23 1.10 4.21 5.30
N ASP A 24 -0.07 3.60 5.41
CA ASP A 24 -1.28 4.26 5.90
C ASP A 24 -1.21 4.43 7.42
N ASN A 25 -1.71 5.55 7.93
CA ASN A 25 -1.71 5.87 9.36
C ASN A 25 -3.00 5.48 10.09
N GLU A 26 -4.06 5.13 9.36
CA GLU A 26 -5.35 4.74 9.91
C GLU A 26 -5.56 3.22 9.76
N VAL A 27 -5.09 2.60 8.67
CA VAL A 27 -5.16 1.16 8.44
C VAL A 27 -3.78 0.54 8.67
N LYS A 28 -3.52 0.07 9.90
CA LYS A 28 -2.25 -0.58 10.26
C LYS A 28 -1.97 -1.76 9.31
N GLY A 29 -0.76 -1.80 8.76
CA GLY A 29 -0.35 -2.87 7.84
C GLY A 29 -0.55 -2.53 6.36
N LEU A 30 -1.39 -1.55 6.01
CA LEU A 30 -1.55 -1.13 4.62
C LEU A 30 -0.37 -0.27 4.17
N VAL A 31 0.17 -0.58 2.99
CA VAL A 31 1.33 0.10 2.42
C VAL A 31 1.27 0.17 0.89
N LEU A 32 1.61 1.33 0.35
CA LEU A 32 1.87 1.53 -1.07
C LEU A 32 3.37 1.42 -1.35
N PHE A 33 3.74 0.45 -2.16
CA PHE A 33 5.10 0.29 -2.68
C PHE A 33 5.20 1.06 -4.00
N VAL A 34 6.01 2.10 -4.02
CA VAL A 34 6.29 2.92 -5.19
C VAL A 34 7.64 2.52 -5.76
N GLY A 35 7.63 1.81 -6.89
CA GLY A 35 8.83 1.43 -7.61
C GLY A 35 9.19 2.42 -8.71
N LYS A 36 10.09 2.03 -9.61
CA LYS A 36 10.48 2.83 -10.79
C LYS A 36 9.38 2.93 -11.85
N ARG A 37 8.49 1.92 -11.92
CA ARG A 37 7.53 1.73 -13.01
C ARG A 37 6.09 1.57 -12.53
N ALA A 38 5.88 1.24 -11.28
CA ALA A 38 4.59 0.84 -10.78
C ALA A 38 4.42 1.18 -9.30
N LYS A 39 3.16 1.38 -8.92
CA LYS A 39 2.72 1.56 -7.55
C LYS A 39 1.85 0.35 -7.19
N THR A 40 2.17 -0.34 -6.10
CA THR A 40 1.51 -1.60 -5.72
C THR A 40 1.08 -1.56 -4.27
N TRP A 41 -0.19 -1.85 -4.02
CA TRP A 41 -0.78 -1.98 -2.70
C TRP A 41 -0.45 -3.35 -2.10
N TYR A 42 0.03 -3.34 -0.86
CA TYR A 42 0.24 -4.53 -0.05
C TYR A 42 -0.40 -4.34 1.33
N PHE A 43 -0.79 -5.46 1.94
CA PHE A 43 -1.11 -5.54 3.36
C PHE A 43 -0.06 -6.40 4.07
N GLN A 44 0.52 -5.88 5.16
CA GLN A 44 1.46 -6.61 5.99
C GLN A 44 0.84 -6.87 7.36
N LYS A 45 0.82 -8.15 7.76
CA LYS A 45 0.41 -8.57 9.10
C LYS A 45 1.31 -9.68 9.61
N ASP A 46 1.44 -9.76 10.92
CA ASP A 46 2.17 -10.85 11.56
C ASP A 46 1.22 -12.02 11.83
N VAL A 47 1.63 -13.22 11.45
CA VAL A 47 0.88 -14.46 11.67
C VAL A 47 1.85 -15.48 12.27
N GLY A 48 1.62 -15.85 13.53
CA GLY A 48 2.48 -16.81 14.24
C GLY A 48 3.95 -16.35 14.34
N GLY A 49 4.18 -15.06 14.59
CA GLY A 49 5.53 -14.49 14.69
C GLY A 49 6.24 -14.24 13.35
N GLN A 50 5.58 -14.50 12.22
CA GLN A 50 6.13 -14.24 10.89
C GLN A 50 5.36 -13.11 10.19
N THR A 51 6.08 -12.11 9.69
CA THR A 51 5.48 -11.05 8.86
C THR A 51 5.09 -11.62 7.51
N ARG A 52 3.79 -11.66 7.23
CA ARG A 52 3.24 -12.00 5.93
C ARG A 52 2.88 -10.74 5.17
N ARG A 53 3.24 -10.71 3.88
CA ARG A 53 2.87 -9.64 2.95
C ARG A 53 1.91 -10.18 1.89
N ILE A 54 0.72 -9.62 1.86
CA ILE A 54 -0.37 -9.96 0.95
C ILE A 54 -0.44 -8.90 -0.14
N LEU A 55 -0.43 -9.31 -1.40
CA LEU A 55 -0.64 -8.42 -2.55
C LEU A 55 -2.12 -8.06 -2.63
N ILE A 56 -2.44 -6.76 -2.62
CA ILE A 56 -3.80 -6.27 -2.88
C ILE A 56 -3.97 -5.99 -4.38
N GLY A 57 -3.00 -5.33 -5.01
CA GLY A 57 -3.01 -5.07 -6.45
C GLY A 57 -2.28 -3.79 -6.85
N ARG A 58 -2.26 -3.48 -8.15
CA ARG A 58 -1.55 -2.30 -8.68
C ARG A 58 -2.45 -1.06 -8.70
N TYR A 59 -1.90 0.08 -8.36
CA TYR A 59 -2.50 1.38 -8.67
C TYR A 59 -2.21 1.74 -10.14
N PRO A 60 -3.15 2.36 -10.90
CA PRO A 60 -4.48 2.81 -10.48
C PRO A 60 -5.60 1.75 -10.63
N THR A 61 -5.30 0.52 -11.07
CA THR A 61 -6.31 -0.54 -11.22
C THR A 61 -7.07 -0.82 -9.92
N ILE A 62 -6.36 -0.79 -8.79
CA ILE A 62 -6.95 -0.73 -7.45
C ILE A 62 -6.75 0.69 -6.90
N SER A 63 -7.87 1.37 -6.61
CA SER A 63 -7.86 2.69 -5.99
C SER A 63 -7.40 2.65 -4.54
N ALA A 64 -7.03 3.80 -3.98
CA ALA A 64 -6.66 3.89 -2.57
C ALA A 64 -7.82 3.47 -1.63
N SER A 65 -9.07 3.81 -1.98
CA SER A 65 -10.25 3.41 -1.20
C SER A 65 -10.48 1.91 -1.22
N ALA A 66 -10.40 1.28 -2.41
CA ALA A 66 -10.54 -0.15 -2.55
C ALA A 66 -9.45 -0.91 -1.79
N ALA A 67 -8.19 -0.45 -1.88
CA ALA A 67 -7.10 -1.07 -1.14
C ALA A 67 -7.29 -1.02 0.38
N ARG A 68 -7.81 0.10 0.91
CA ARG A 68 -8.15 0.24 2.34
C ARG A 68 -9.28 -0.69 2.75
N GLN A 69 -10.33 -0.78 1.94
CA GLN A 69 -11.45 -1.70 2.20
C GLN A 69 -10.98 -3.16 2.22
N THR A 70 -10.15 -3.56 1.25
CA THR A 70 -9.57 -4.91 1.22
C THR A 70 -8.70 -5.18 2.44
N ALA A 71 -7.85 -4.22 2.85
CA ALA A 71 -7.00 -4.37 4.02
C ALA A 71 -7.80 -4.54 5.33
N LEU A 72 -8.88 -3.78 5.51
CA LEU A 72 -9.77 -3.92 6.67
C LEU A 72 -10.49 -5.28 6.71
N GLY A 73 -10.88 -5.82 5.55
CA GLY A 73 -11.46 -7.16 5.44
C GLY A 73 -10.46 -8.31 5.51
N SER A 74 -9.15 -8.01 5.48
CA SER A 74 -8.06 -8.99 5.57
C SER A 74 -7.53 -9.17 7.00
N GLY A 75 -8.13 -8.49 7.98
CA GLY A 75 -7.81 -8.55 9.40
C GLY A 75 -8.07 -9.93 9.99
#